data_AF-A0A239LZP1-F1
#
_entry.id   AF-A0A239LZP1-F1
#
_cell.length_a   1.000
_cell.length_b   1.000
_cell.length_c   1.000
_cell.angle_alpha   90.00
_cell.angle_beta   90.00
_cell.angle_gamma   90.00
#
_symmetry.space_group_name_H-M   'P 1'
#
loop_
_entity.id
_entity.type
_entity.pdbx_description
1 polymer ?
#
loop_
_entity_poly.entity_id
_entity_poly.type
_entity_poly.pdbx_seq_one_letter_code
_entity_poly.pdbx_strand_id
1 'polypeptide(L)'
;MNPLFARLAEDHRDALVAYYLGQIVPQHSVPAGRGLVTEQDLYEFLLIDNQVSAKVETSRIAMGIASLQQYIHAIFNGMEPGYLGMLEGREQEQWRVAKSEYSVWGANQKLLDYPENYLVPSLRLKQTEAFREFIGNTDQSRISKDSVQRALVHYLDRFERISNLQITSGYIDGLDFRKADYYFIGRENVEPRAWFWRKVAVYFDDPEEGRAEDDDYLSPTAWDEWMPVAVPKGHDVVLMRPLVLDGRLYAVWVERHREQRPVPAARAEVPGLQEEVPRYTVKLAYRSLEGTWSVPMSYALEQDGDLQNPRLVAFVNEADPQAKKIVIGFTAIKGTPAEGLALDLRFNVLFQGMVESDGGDGTLIERIVSGINHFIEPPNGLHHPLATDAPMQLQVRNNPSGERVIAGPFNNRIYLDCRMGLDDSGPHLRIRGLSDLWLGYHQPYTGDFVIAAYRGQTTLWEVTYSRPFNGKVETDLHIEPLEDREPLVVSVGFPEEVLTSRNHYDITFPASVPAAPLLVTSRGGHFLDLGSLGLKGLRYVRLNTLFAKELVARAMVSVDALLSWDTQHIEETGLPGEGVKQLMDFHGANGRYFWELFFHIPHAVAWRLHN
;
A
#
# COMPACT_ATOMS: atom_id res chain seq x y z
N MET A 1 32.40 40.01 -31.79
CA MET A 1 32.13 39.93 -33.24
C MET A 1 32.28 41.33 -33.88
N ASN A 2 32.84 41.45 -35.08
CA ASN A 2 32.89 42.71 -35.83
C ASN A 2 31.46 43.17 -36.19
N PRO A 3 31.07 44.45 -35.95
CA PRO A 3 29.73 44.95 -36.27
C PRO A 3 29.28 44.69 -37.71
N LEU A 4 30.20 44.70 -38.68
CA LEU A 4 29.90 44.43 -40.09
C LEU A 4 29.47 42.96 -40.32
N PHE A 5 30.15 42.00 -39.70
CA PHE A 5 29.80 40.58 -39.82
C PHE A 5 28.50 40.24 -39.10
N ALA A 6 28.23 40.90 -37.97
CA ALA A 6 26.95 40.75 -37.27
C ALA A 6 25.78 41.20 -38.17
N ARG A 7 25.92 42.37 -38.81
CA ARG A 7 24.89 42.89 -39.71
C ARG A 7 24.67 42.01 -40.93
N LEU A 8 25.73 41.55 -41.59
CA LEU A 8 25.64 40.66 -42.73
C LEU A 8 24.98 39.31 -42.39
N ALA A 9 25.24 38.76 -41.19
CA ALA A 9 24.61 37.52 -40.75
C ALA A 9 23.10 37.68 -40.51
N GLU A 10 22.68 38.78 -39.90
CA GLU A 10 21.26 39.11 -39.68
C GLU A 10 20.53 39.35 -41.01
N ASP A 11 21.10 40.18 -41.91
CA ASP A 11 20.51 40.43 -43.23
C ASP A 11 20.42 39.14 -44.08
N HIS A 12 21.41 38.25 -43.99
CA HIS A 12 21.40 36.95 -44.68
C HIS A 12 20.34 36.00 -44.11
N ARG A 13 20.21 35.93 -42.79
CA ARG A 13 19.18 35.14 -42.10
C ARG A 13 17.78 35.58 -42.55
N ASP A 14 17.50 36.88 -42.54
CA ASP A 14 16.18 37.42 -42.93
C ASP A 14 15.86 37.10 -44.39
N ALA A 15 16.85 37.23 -45.28
CA ALA A 15 16.69 36.86 -46.68
C ALA A 15 16.40 35.35 -46.87
N LEU A 16 17.08 34.47 -46.13
CA LEU A 16 16.86 33.02 -46.19
C LEU A 16 15.50 32.62 -45.63
N VAL A 17 15.06 33.23 -44.52
CA VAL A 17 13.72 33.00 -43.93
C VAL A 17 12.63 33.39 -44.93
N ALA A 18 12.73 34.58 -45.53
CA ALA A 18 11.79 35.05 -46.54
C ALA A 18 11.78 34.15 -47.78
N TYR A 19 12.96 33.70 -48.24
CA TYR A 19 13.08 32.76 -49.36
C TYR A 19 12.47 31.39 -49.04
N TYR A 20 12.72 30.86 -47.85
CA TYR A 20 12.21 29.54 -47.44
C TYR A 20 10.67 29.54 -47.38
N LEU A 21 10.08 30.54 -46.70
CA LEU A 21 8.62 30.69 -46.60
C LEU A 21 7.98 30.99 -47.97
N GLY A 22 8.60 31.83 -48.79
CA GLY A 22 8.01 32.32 -50.05
C GLY A 22 8.21 31.40 -51.26
N GLN A 23 9.25 30.56 -51.27
CA GLN A 23 9.60 29.72 -52.43
C GLN A 23 9.64 28.24 -52.10
N ILE A 24 10.29 27.85 -51.00
CA ILE A 24 10.49 26.42 -50.67
C ILE A 24 9.20 25.79 -50.14
N VAL A 25 8.54 26.40 -49.15
CA VAL A 25 7.30 25.86 -48.58
C VAL A 25 6.20 25.68 -49.65
N PRO A 26 5.94 26.62 -50.58
CA PRO A 26 4.93 26.43 -51.62
C PRO A 26 5.29 25.39 -52.69
N GLN A 27 6.57 25.27 -53.07
CA GLN A 27 7.01 24.37 -54.14
C GLN A 27 7.28 22.94 -53.67
N HIS A 28 7.63 22.77 -52.39
CA HIS A 28 8.04 21.49 -51.80
C HIS A 28 7.36 21.25 -50.44
N SER A 29 6.05 21.51 -50.35
CA SER A 29 5.32 21.35 -49.08
C SER A 29 5.32 19.88 -48.63
N VAL A 30 5.97 19.60 -47.50
CA VAL A 30 5.72 18.37 -46.74
C VAL A 30 4.37 18.49 -46.03
N PRO A 31 3.63 17.40 -45.79
CA PRO A 31 2.33 17.46 -45.12
C PRO A 31 2.34 18.23 -43.80
N ALA A 32 3.40 18.07 -42.99
CA ALA A 32 3.60 18.77 -41.71
C ALA A 32 3.97 20.27 -41.86
N GLY A 33 4.41 20.71 -43.03
CA GLY A 33 4.78 22.10 -43.32
C GLY A 33 3.69 22.87 -44.07
N ARG A 34 2.49 22.29 -44.22
CA ARG A 34 1.35 22.96 -44.85
C ARG A 34 0.80 24.01 -43.90
N GLY A 35 0.89 25.28 -44.28
CA GLY A 35 0.37 26.40 -43.49
C GLY A 35 1.43 27.22 -42.74
N LEU A 36 2.73 27.00 -42.98
CA LEU A 36 3.78 27.90 -42.50
C LEU A 36 3.70 29.22 -43.27
N VAL A 37 3.34 30.30 -42.59
CA VAL A 37 3.17 31.64 -43.19
C VAL A 37 4.10 32.66 -42.54
N THR A 38 4.35 32.50 -41.25
CA THR A 38 5.11 33.46 -40.45
C THR A 38 6.49 32.94 -40.06
N GLU A 39 7.35 33.85 -39.64
CA GLU A 39 8.68 33.53 -39.10
C GLU A 39 8.58 32.67 -37.82
N GLN A 40 7.54 32.92 -37.02
CA GLN A 40 7.22 32.14 -35.82
C GLN A 40 6.84 30.70 -36.16
N ASP A 41 6.01 30.50 -37.18
CA ASP A 41 5.64 29.15 -37.64
C ASP A 41 6.89 28.38 -38.08
N LEU A 42 7.83 29.07 -38.74
CA LEU A 42 9.09 28.47 -39.17
C LEU A 42 10.01 28.14 -37.99
N TYR A 43 10.03 28.96 -36.93
CA TYR A 43 10.74 28.66 -35.69
C TYR A 43 10.15 27.41 -35.01
N GLU A 44 8.83 27.35 -34.85
CA GLU A 44 8.15 26.21 -34.24
C GLU A 44 8.39 24.92 -35.03
N PHE A 45 8.36 25.00 -36.36
CA PHE A 45 8.61 23.87 -37.25
C PHE A 45 10.08 23.40 -37.26
N LEU A 46 11.04 24.32 -37.30
CA LEU A 46 12.48 23.99 -37.36
C LEU A 46 13.12 23.81 -35.98
N LEU A 47 12.42 24.17 -34.91
CA LEU A 47 12.88 24.12 -33.52
C LEU A 47 14.15 24.94 -33.27
N ILE A 48 14.39 25.96 -34.09
CA ILE A 48 15.55 26.86 -34.00
C ILE A 48 15.12 28.29 -34.26
N ASP A 49 15.43 29.18 -33.33
CA ASP A 49 15.02 30.58 -33.39
C ASP A 49 15.73 31.28 -34.55
N ASN A 50 14.94 31.74 -35.51
CA ASN A 50 15.36 32.41 -36.74
C ASN A 50 15.32 33.95 -36.61
N GLN A 51 15.09 34.48 -35.40
CA GLN A 51 15.06 35.91 -35.08
C GLN A 51 16.19 36.34 -34.11
N VAL A 52 17.05 35.40 -33.68
CA VAL A 52 18.20 35.68 -32.79
C VAL A 52 19.24 36.59 -33.43
N SER A 53 19.72 37.59 -32.68
CA SER A 53 20.82 38.49 -33.11
C SER A 53 22.15 37.75 -33.24
N ALA A 54 23.05 38.25 -34.08
CA ALA A 54 24.37 37.66 -34.29
C ALA A 54 25.30 37.71 -33.05
N LYS A 55 24.90 38.40 -31.97
CA LYS A 55 25.69 38.51 -30.73
C LYS A 55 25.49 37.32 -29.76
N VAL A 56 24.48 36.49 -29.96
CA VAL A 56 24.21 35.34 -29.09
C VAL A 56 25.12 34.19 -29.48
N GLU A 57 25.95 33.75 -28.53
CA GLU A 57 26.85 32.63 -28.72
C GLU A 57 26.29 31.38 -28.01
N THR A 58 26.30 30.25 -28.71
CA THR A 58 25.80 28.97 -28.23
C THR A 58 26.61 27.83 -28.85
N SER A 59 26.68 26.69 -28.17
CA SER A 59 27.32 25.50 -28.73
C SER A 59 26.32 24.71 -29.58
N ARG A 60 26.83 23.95 -30.56
CA ARG A 60 25.98 23.06 -31.38
C ARG A 60 25.19 22.06 -30.54
N ILE A 61 25.80 21.56 -29.46
CA ILE A 61 25.18 20.60 -28.55
C ILE A 61 24.06 21.27 -27.75
N ALA A 62 24.31 22.46 -27.19
CA ALA A 62 23.29 23.19 -26.44
C ALA A 62 22.07 23.53 -27.31
N MET A 63 22.28 23.91 -28.57
CA MET A 63 21.18 24.12 -29.52
C MET A 63 20.41 22.84 -29.82
N GLY A 64 21.10 21.72 -30.08
CA GLY A 64 20.42 20.44 -30.30
C GLY A 64 19.58 19.99 -29.09
N ILE A 65 20.07 20.23 -27.87
CA ILE A 65 19.31 19.96 -26.64
C ILE A 65 18.07 20.85 -26.56
N ALA A 66 18.22 22.16 -26.78
CA ALA A 66 17.10 23.10 -26.72
C ALA A 66 16.00 22.78 -27.74
N SER A 67 16.37 22.45 -28.99
CA SER A 67 15.43 22.04 -30.04
C SER A 67 14.63 20.79 -29.63
N LEU A 68 15.31 19.76 -29.10
CA LEU A 68 14.65 18.54 -28.64
C LEU A 68 13.75 18.79 -27.42
N GLN A 69 14.19 19.61 -26.46
CA GLN A 69 13.38 19.98 -25.30
C GLN A 69 12.09 20.68 -25.74
N GLN A 70 12.20 21.68 -26.62
CA GLN A 70 11.05 22.40 -27.18
C GLN A 70 10.05 21.43 -27.83
N TYR A 71 10.54 20.49 -28.65
CA TYR A 71 9.70 19.50 -29.32
C TYR A 71 8.96 18.59 -28.34
N ILE A 72 9.67 18.05 -27.34
CA ILE A 72 9.07 17.18 -26.32
C ILE A 72 8.03 17.94 -25.49
N HIS A 73 8.29 19.22 -25.16
CA HIS A 73 7.30 20.07 -24.50
C HIS A 73 6.06 20.33 -25.36
N ALA A 74 6.25 20.54 -26.67
CA ALA A 74 5.13 20.71 -27.60
C ALA A 74 4.26 19.46 -27.70
N ILE A 75 4.88 18.28 -27.71
CA ILE A 75 4.17 16.99 -27.61
C ILE A 75 3.36 16.90 -26.32
N PHE A 76 3.97 17.13 -25.15
CA PHE A 76 3.29 16.99 -23.87
C PHE A 76 2.19 18.02 -23.63
N ASN A 77 2.26 19.18 -24.29
CA ASN A 77 1.21 20.20 -24.27
C ASN A 77 0.11 19.96 -25.31
N GLY A 78 0.19 18.88 -26.10
CA GLY A 78 -0.78 18.56 -27.14
C GLY A 78 -0.74 19.50 -28.35
N MET A 79 0.37 20.23 -28.53
CA MET A 79 0.58 21.14 -29.67
C MET A 79 1.07 20.38 -30.91
N GLU A 80 1.70 19.22 -30.73
CA GLU A 80 2.14 18.35 -31.84
C GLU A 80 1.08 17.29 -32.17
N PRO A 81 0.59 17.23 -33.43
CA PRO A 81 -0.40 16.25 -33.83
C PRO A 81 0.16 14.81 -33.86
N GLY A 82 -0.66 13.83 -33.53
CA GLY A 82 -0.31 12.40 -33.63
C GLY A 82 0.24 11.75 -32.35
N TYR A 83 0.39 12.51 -31.27
CA TYR A 83 0.94 12.03 -29.99
C TYR A 83 -0.07 12.00 -28.82
N LEU A 84 -1.29 12.50 -29.03
CA LEU A 84 -2.37 12.49 -28.03
C LEU A 84 -2.71 11.04 -27.62
N GLY A 85 -2.56 10.74 -26.33
CA GLY A 85 -2.84 9.40 -25.77
C GLY A 85 -1.70 8.38 -25.91
N MET A 86 -0.58 8.72 -26.57
CA MET A 86 0.59 7.82 -26.68
C MET A 86 1.54 7.89 -25.48
N LEU A 87 1.62 9.03 -24.81
CA LEU A 87 2.54 9.29 -23.70
C LEU A 87 1.73 9.67 -22.48
N GLU A 88 1.56 8.75 -21.53
CA GLU A 88 0.68 8.99 -20.36
C GLU A 88 1.39 8.85 -19.01
N GLY A 89 1.03 9.76 -18.11
CA GLY A 89 1.25 9.70 -16.66
C GLY A 89 2.71 9.69 -16.24
N ARG A 90 3.31 8.49 -16.18
CA ARG A 90 4.64 8.29 -15.61
C ARG A 90 5.75 8.91 -16.44
N GLU A 91 5.66 8.82 -17.77
CA GLU A 91 6.70 9.34 -18.66
C GLU A 91 6.70 10.87 -18.71
N GLN A 92 5.52 11.48 -18.74
CA GLN A 92 5.36 12.94 -18.65
C GLN A 92 5.83 13.47 -17.29
N GLU A 93 5.49 12.78 -16.19
CA GLU A 93 5.97 13.14 -14.85
C GLU A 93 7.49 13.04 -14.76
N GLN A 94 8.07 11.95 -15.24
CA GLN A 94 9.52 11.76 -15.26
C GLN A 94 10.22 12.80 -16.12
N TRP A 95 9.65 13.17 -17.26
CA TRP A 95 10.18 14.26 -18.08
C TRP A 95 10.21 15.56 -17.27
N ARG A 96 9.07 15.96 -16.71
CA ARG A 96 8.89 17.22 -15.98
C ARG A 96 9.78 17.33 -14.74
N VAL A 97 9.92 16.25 -13.96
CA VAL A 97 10.63 16.30 -12.67
C VAL A 97 12.11 15.99 -12.82
N ALA A 98 12.53 15.23 -13.84
CA ALA A 98 13.87 14.67 -13.86
C ALA A 98 14.67 14.86 -15.15
N LYS A 99 14.04 15.10 -16.31
CA LYS A 99 14.73 15.07 -17.61
C LYS A 99 14.65 16.37 -18.41
N SER A 100 13.68 17.24 -18.13
CA SER A 100 13.43 18.46 -18.91
C SER A 100 14.54 19.50 -18.81
N GLU A 101 15.31 19.51 -17.72
CA GLU A 101 16.44 20.43 -17.51
C GLU A 101 17.76 19.67 -17.40
N TYR A 102 18.79 20.13 -18.10
CA TYR A 102 20.10 19.48 -18.10
C TYR A 102 20.74 19.43 -16.69
N SER A 103 20.57 20.48 -15.89
CA SER A 103 21.06 20.55 -14.50
C SER A 103 20.42 19.50 -13.61
N VAL A 104 19.08 19.37 -13.68
CA VAL A 104 18.30 18.40 -12.91
C VAL A 104 18.60 16.98 -13.35
N TRP A 105 18.64 16.73 -14.66
CA TRP A 105 19.04 15.45 -15.22
C TRP A 105 20.46 15.06 -14.77
N GLY A 106 21.41 15.98 -14.88
CA GLY A 106 22.79 15.76 -14.46
C GLY A 106 22.92 15.50 -12.95
N ALA A 107 22.12 16.18 -12.13
CA ALA A 107 22.05 15.90 -10.69
C ALA A 107 21.47 14.51 -10.40
N ASN A 108 20.43 14.08 -11.13
CA ASN A 108 19.86 12.74 -10.99
C ASN A 108 20.85 11.64 -11.40
N GLN A 109 21.63 11.85 -12.48
CA GLN A 109 22.71 10.92 -12.84
C GLN A 109 23.79 10.86 -11.75
N LYS A 110 24.21 12.02 -11.23
CA LYS A 110 25.18 12.06 -10.12
C LYS A 110 24.66 11.42 -8.84
N LEU A 111 23.37 11.52 -8.54
CA LEU A 111 22.76 10.86 -7.39
C LEU A 111 22.81 9.33 -7.52
N LEU A 112 22.64 8.80 -8.74
CA LEU A 112 22.75 7.37 -9.02
C LEU A 112 24.20 6.88 -8.90
N ASP A 113 25.15 7.61 -9.46
CA ASP A 113 26.56 7.20 -9.51
C ASP A 113 27.34 7.50 -8.21
N TYR A 114 26.99 8.59 -7.53
CA TYR A 114 27.68 9.13 -6.36
C TYR A 114 26.69 9.57 -5.26
N PRO A 115 25.89 8.63 -4.71
CA PRO A 115 24.89 8.94 -3.69
C PRO A 115 25.50 9.56 -2.42
N GLU A 116 26.77 9.27 -2.11
CA GLU A 116 27.49 9.80 -0.96
C GLU A 116 27.56 11.33 -0.92
N ASN A 117 27.55 11.99 -2.08
CA ASN A 117 27.54 13.45 -2.17
C ASN A 117 26.24 14.09 -1.65
N TYR A 118 25.17 13.30 -1.55
CA TYR A 118 23.83 13.74 -1.18
C TYR A 118 23.40 13.20 0.20
N LEU A 119 24.27 12.47 0.89
CA LEU A 119 23.98 11.95 2.23
C LEU A 119 24.10 13.05 3.28
N VAL A 120 22.97 13.69 3.60
CA VAL A 120 22.87 14.61 4.74
C VAL A 120 22.12 13.92 5.88
N PRO A 121 22.77 13.63 7.03
CA PRO A 121 22.17 12.83 8.11
C PRO A 121 20.80 13.34 8.58
N SER A 122 20.65 14.65 8.74
CA SER A 122 19.41 15.30 9.22
C SER A 122 18.28 15.29 8.18
N LEU A 123 18.58 15.15 6.88
CA LEU A 123 17.60 15.15 5.80
C LEU A 123 17.22 13.74 5.32
N ARG A 124 17.77 12.68 5.93
CA ARG A 124 17.42 11.30 5.60
C ARG A 124 15.91 11.11 5.72
N LEU A 125 15.29 10.50 4.71
CA LEU A 125 13.86 10.16 4.76
C LEU A 125 13.63 8.96 5.70
N LYS A 126 12.42 8.86 6.28
CA LYS A 126 12.00 7.76 7.16
C LYS A 126 12.93 7.51 8.37
N GLN A 127 13.50 8.58 8.94
CA GLN A 127 14.24 8.49 10.21
C GLN A 127 13.33 8.00 11.33
N THR A 128 13.83 7.09 12.18
CA THR A 128 13.12 6.75 13.41
C THR A 128 13.05 7.97 14.33
N GLU A 129 12.06 8.00 15.22
CA GLU A 129 11.99 9.01 16.26
C GLU A 129 13.23 8.98 17.17
N ALA A 130 13.75 7.78 17.48
CA ALA A 130 14.99 7.64 18.25
C ALA A 130 16.18 8.32 17.56
N PHE A 131 16.31 8.17 16.24
CA PHE A 131 17.38 8.81 15.46
C PHE A 131 17.20 10.33 15.40
N ARG A 132 15.97 10.82 15.22
CA ARG A 132 15.68 12.27 15.24
C ARG A 132 16.06 12.90 16.58
N GLU A 133 15.73 12.25 17.69
CA GLU A 133 16.13 12.69 19.02
C GLU A 133 17.65 12.64 19.21
N PHE A 134 18.32 11.62 18.67
CA PHE A 134 19.79 11.55 18.68
C PHE A 134 20.43 12.77 17.99
N ILE A 135 19.96 13.11 16.78
CA ILE A 135 20.44 14.31 16.05
C ILE A 135 20.15 15.57 16.86
N GLY A 136 18.93 15.74 17.38
CA GLY A 136 18.57 16.92 18.18
C GLY A 136 19.39 17.08 19.46
N ASN A 137 19.60 15.99 20.21
CA ASN A 137 20.38 15.98 21.45
C ASN A 137 21.86 16.27 21.20
N THR A 138 22.38 15.73 20.10
CA THR A 138 23.75 16.04 19.71
C THR A 138 23.83 17.51 19.31
N ASP A 139 22.97 18.03 18.42
CA ASP A 139 22.99 19.41 17.92
C ASP A 139 22.98 20.49 19.02
N GLN A 140 22.24 20.27 20.10
CA GLN A 140 22.15 21.23 21.22
C GLN A 140 23.40 21.30 22.11
N SER A 141 24.27 20.29 22.06
CA SER A 141 25.45 20.19 22.92
C SER A 141 26.75 20.23 22.13
N ARG A 142 27.85 20.69 22.75
CA ARG A 142 29.18 20.52 22.15
C ARG A 142 29.42 19.01 21.95
N ILE A 143 29.83 18.65 20.74
CA ILE A 143 30.13 17.25 20.43
C ILE A 143 31.34 16.78 21.22
N SER A 144 31.17 15.71 21.98
CA SER A 144 32.15 15.09 22.86
C SER A 144 31.82 13.62 23.03
N LYS A 145 32.77 12.81 23.52
CA LYS A 145 32.52 11.39 23.78
C LYS A 145 31.34 11.18 24.73
N ASP A 146 31.25 11.99 25.79
CA ASP A 146 30.18 11.90 26.80
C ASP A 146 28.81 12.35 26.30
N SER A 147 28.73 13.36 25.43
CA SER A 147 27.44 13.76 24.84
C SER A 147 26.94 12.72 23.84
N VAL A 148 27.83 12.16 23.01
CA VAL A 148 27.48 11.08 22.08
C VAL A 148 27.07 9.82 22.83
N GLN A 149 27.81 9.42 23.87
CA GLN A 149 27.46 8.24 24.67
C GLN A 149 26.09 8.39 25.34
N ARG A 150 25.77 9.54 25.92
CA ARG A 150 24.44 9.80 26.50
C ARG A 150 23.32 9.75 25.47
N ALA A 151 23.53 10.34 24.29
CA ALA A 151 22.55 10.29 23.21
C ALA A 151 22.33 8.86 22.68
N LEU A 152 23.39 8.05 22.59
CA LEU A 152 23.31 6.63 22.22
C LEU A 152 22.55 5.80 23.26
N VAL A 153 22.76 6.02 24.54
CA VAL A 153 22.00 5.34 25.60
C VAL A 153 20.51 5.66 25.49
N HIS A 154 20.15 6.92 25.23
CA HIS A 154 18.75 7.32 25.01
C HIS A 154 18.15 6.64 23.77
N TYR A 155 18.91 6.57 22.67
CA TYR A 155 18.50 5.85 21.47
C TYR A 155 18.21 4.36 21.77
N LEU A 156 19.13 3.71 22.50
CA LEU A 156 19.03 2.28 22.81
C LEU A 156 17.92 1.97 23.82
N ASP A 157 17.62 2.85 24.77
CA ASP A 157 16.47 2.70 25.68
C ASP A 157 15.15 2.61 24.88
N ARG A 158 14.99 3.51 23.91
CA ARG A 158 13.83 3.49 23.00
C ARG A 158 13.81 2.23 22.13
N PHE A 159 14.97 1.82 21.61
CA PHE A 159 15.09 0.60 20.81
C PHE A 159 14.77 -0.67 21.62
N GLU A 160 15.30 -0.79 22.85
CA GLU A 160 15.04 -1.94 23.73
C GLU A 160 13.55 -2.09 24.01
N ARG A 161 12.86 -0.97 24.25
CA ARG A 161 11.43 -0.96 24.52
C ARG A 161 10.61 -1.55 23.36
N ILE A 162 10.88 -1.10 22.13
CA ILE A 162 10.13 -1.53 20.94
C ILE A 162 10.55 -2.92 20.45
N SER A 163 11.82 -3.30 20.65
CA SER A 163 12.35 -4.56 20.16
C SER A 163 11.90 -5.76 20.98
N ASN A 164 11.52 -5.52 22.25
CA ASN A 164 11.03 -6.53 23.18
C ASN A 164 9.51 -6.70 23.18
N LEU A 165 8.78 -6.01 22.29
CA LEU A 165 7.32 -6.14 22.21
C LEU A 165 6.92 -7.58 21.87
N GLN A 166 5.91 -8.09 22.58
CA GLN A 166 5.27 -9.35 22.24
C GLN A 166 4.21 -9.09 21.17
N ILE A 167 4.43 -9.59 19.96
CA ILE A 167 3.47 -9.46 18.87
C ILE A 167 2.30 -10.43 19.11
N THR A 168 1.08 -9.91 19.17
CA THR A 168 -0.13 -10.66 19.57
C THR A 168 -1.04 -11.01 18.41
N SER A 169 -1.16 -10.14 17.41
CA SER A 169 -2.10 -10.30 16.29
C SER A 169 -1.70 -9.46 15.10
N GLY A 170 -2.26 -9.76 13.92
CA GLY A 170 -2.17 -8.89 12.76
C GLY A 170 -3.40 -8.93 11.85
N TYR A 171 -3.41 -8.01 10.89
CA TYR A 171 -4.45 -7.81 9.89
C TYR A 171 -3.82 -7.51 8.53
N ILE A 172 -4.34 -8.09 7.46
CA ILE A 172 -3.92 -7.86 6.07
C ILE A 172 -4.98 -7.01 5.41
N ASP A 173 -4.59 -5.87 4.86
CA ASP A 173 -5.47 -4.95 4.14
C ASP A 173 -5.59 -5.38 2.67
N GLY A 174 -6.34 -6.47 2.45
CA GLY A 174 -6.62 -7.00 1.12
C GLY A 174 -6.74 -8.52 1.06
N LEU A 175 -7.15 -9.03 -0.10
CA LEU A 175 -7.28 -10.47 -0.40
C LEU A 175 -6.16 -11.00 -1.30
N ASP A 176 -5.32 -10.12 -1.87
CA ASP A 176 -4.05 -10.51 -2.48
C ASP A 176 -2.94 -10.39 -1.43
N PHE A 177 -2.68 -11.49 -0.73
CA PHE A 177 -1.73 -11.49 0.38
C PHE A 177 -0.28 -11.24 -0.05
N ARG A 178 0.06 -11.31 -1.34
CA ARG A 178 1.40 -10.94 -1.83
C ARG A 178 1.53 -9.44 -2.12
N LYS A 179 0.42 -8.71 -2.22
CA LYS A 179 0.37 -7.29 -2.59
C LYS A 179 -0.59 -6.53 -1.68
N ALA A 180 -0.29 -6.52 -0.38
CA ALA A 180 -1.13 -5.89 0.62
C ALA A 180 -0.33 -5.29 1.77
N ASP A 181 -0.94 -4.33 2.46
CA ASP A 181 -0.39 -3.76 3.68
C ASP A 181 -0.76 -4.62 4.90
N TYR A 182 0.22 -4.93 5.75
CA TYR A 182 0.03 -5.76 6.93
C TYR A 182 0.18 -4.89 8.17
N TYR A 183 -0.74 -5.04 9.12
CA TYR A 183 -0.78 -4.31 10.38
C TYR A 183 -0.61 -5.28 11.53
N PHE A 184 0.23 -4.91 12.50
CA PHE A 184 0.49 -5.74 13.67
C PHE A 184 0.15 -5.00 14.95
N ILE A 185 -0.27 -5.75 15.96
CA ILE A 185 -0.38 -5.28 17.34
C ILE A 185 0.67 -6.00 18.18
N GLY A 186 1.39 -5.21 18.96
CA GLY A 186 2.35 -5.67 19.95
C GLY A 186 2.01 -5.11 21.33
N ARG A 187 2.41 -5.82 22.38
CA ARG A 187 2.27 -5.37 23.76
C ARG A 187 3.60 -5.45 24.50
N GLU A 188 3.77 -4.58 25.48
CA GLU A 188 4.87 -4.70 26.42
C GLU A 188 4.73 -5.93 27.31
N ASN A 189 5.88 -6.45 27.75
CA ASN A 189 5.96 -7.59 28.66
C ASN A 189 5.77 -7.20 30.13
N VAL A 190 5.94 -5.92 30.47
CA VAL A 190 5.90 -5.39 31.84
C VAL A 190 4.60 -4.64 32.08
N GLU A 191 4.07 -4.70 33.30
CA GLU A 191 2.87 -3.96 33.70
C GLU A 191 3.19 -2.52 34.15
N PRO A 192 2.38 -1.50 33.79
CA PRO A 192 1.16 -1.58 32.99
C PRO A 192 1.46 -1.79 31.49
N ARG A 193 0.84 -2.81 30.87
CA ARG A 193 1.13 -3.22 29.50
C ARG A 193 0.69 -2.14 28.51
N ALA A 194 1.63 -1.38 27.97
CA ALA A 194 1.34 -0.54 26.82
C ALA A 194 1.16 -1.40 25.55
N TRP A 195 0.34 -0.89 24.64
CA TRP A 195 0.03 -1.55 23.38
C TRP A 195 0.49 -0.66 22.24
N PHE A 196 1.01 -1.29 21.20
CA PHE A 196 1.60 -0.65 20.04
C PHE A 196 1.07 -1.28 18.77
N TRP A 197 1.13 -0.52 17.69
CA TRP A 197 0.84 -1.00 16.36
C TRP A 197 1.95 -0.61 15.39
N ARG A 198 2.12 -1.39 14.33
CA ARG A 198 2.97 -1.00 13.20
C ARG A 198 2.38 -1.52 11.90
N LYS A 199 2.86 -0.97 10.80
CA LYS A 199 2.52 -1.37 9.43
C LYS A 199 3.76 -1.91 8.70
N VAL A 200 3.56 -2.80 7.76
CA VAL A 200 4.53 -3.12 6.71
C VAL A 200 3.84 -3.25 5.35
N ALA A 201 4.49 -2.71 4.33
CA ALA A 201 4.05 -2.86 2.94
C ALA A 201 4.60 -4.17 2.35
N VAL A 202 3.73 -5.18 2.14
CA VAL A 202 4.12 -6.49 1.59
C VAL A 202 3.77 -6.53 0.11
N TYR A 203 4.79 -6.39 -0.75
CA TYR A 203 4.64 -6.39 -2.20
C TYR A 203 5.71 -7.28 -2.82
N PHE A 204 5.27 -8.43 -3.31
CA PHE A 204 6.08 -9.39 -4.07
C PHE A 204 5.53 -9.56 -5.48
N ASP A 205 6.42 -9.80 -6.44
CA ASP A 205 6.06 -10.14 -7.81
C ASP A 205 5.50 -11.57 -7.90
N ASP A 206 4.85 -11.92 -9.02
CA ASP A 206 4.31 -13.25 -9.22
C ASP A 206 5.47 -14.26 -9.43
N PRO A 207 5.56 -15.35 -8.64
CA PRO A 207 6.57 -16.39 -8.81
C PRO A 207 6.57 -17.04 -10.20
N GLU A 208 5.43 -17.05 -10.90
CA GLU A 208 5.30 -17.64 -12.24
C GLU A 208 5.76 -16.71 -13.37
N GLU A 209 5.84 -15.39 -13.14
CA GLU A 209 6.25 -14.40 -14.14
C GLU A 209 7.79 -14.34 -14.35
N GLY A 210 8.55 -15.25 -13.73
CA GLY A 210 9.97 -15.48 -14.02
C GLY A 210 10.92 -14.35 -13.61
N ARG A 211 10.43 -13.32 -12.91
CA ARG A 211 11.22 -12.23 -12.30
C ARG A 211 11.47 -12.39 -10.80
N ALA A 212 10.87 -13.38 -10.16
CA ALA A 212 11.17 -13.70 -8.76
C ALA A 212 12.63 -14.14 -8.66
N GLU A 213 13.49 -13.23 -8.19
CA GLU A 213 14.90 -13.49 -7.91
C GLU A 213 15.00 -14.51 -6.76
N ASP A 214 16.13 -15.21 -6.65
CA ASP A 214 16.36 -16.19 -5.58
C ASP A 214 16.47 -15.53 -4.18
N ASP A 215 16.41 -14.20 -4.10
CA ASP A 215 16.63 -13.33 -2.93
C ASP A 215 15.41 -12.45 -2.60
N ASP A 216 14.18 -13.01 -2.56
CA ASP A 216 13.05 -12.25 -2.02
C ASP A 216 13.37 -11.83 -0.57
N TYR A 217 13.31 -10.53 -0.27
CA TYR A 217 13.40 -10.02 1.10
C TYR A 217 12.49 -8.82 1.29
N LEU A 218 11.98 -8.67 2.52
CA LEU A 218 11.10 -7.55 2.86
C LEU A 218 11.93 -6.37 3.39
N SER A 219 12.27 -5.43 2.50
CA SER A 219 13.15 -4.31 2.81
C SER A 219 12.83 -3.59 4.15
N PRO A 220 13.85 -3.18 4.94
CA PRO A 220 13.66 -2.39 6.15
C PRO A 220 12.90 -1.07 5.93
N THR A 221 12.84 -0.57 4.69
CA THR A 221 12.08 0.64 4.34
C THR A 221 10.58 0.38 4.19
N ALA A 222 10.16 -0.87 4.02
CA ALA A 222 8.76 -1.27 3.93
C ALA A 222 8.05 -1.22 5.30
N TRP A 223 8.81 -1.35 6.38
CA TRP A 223 8.31 -1.37 7.76
C TRP A 223 8.15 0.03 8.33
N ASP A 224 7.03 0.33 8.99
CA ASP A 224 6.88 1.53 9.80
C ASP A 224 7.36 1.29 11.24
N GLU A 225 7.52 2.39 11.99
CA GLU A 225 7.84 2.33 13.42
C GLU A 225 6.67 1.75 14.22
N TRP A 226 6.99 1.15 15.37
CA TRP A 226 5.98 0.87 16.38
C TRP A 226 5.46 2.18 16.96
N MET A 227 4.15 2.40 16.85
CA MET A 227 3.46 3.57 17.40
C MET A 227 2.49 3.16 18.50
N PRO A 228 2.31 3.97 19.55
CA PRO A 228 1.42 3.61 20.65
C PRO A 228 -0.05 3.58 20.20
N VAL A 229 -0.79 2.59 20.72
CA VAL A 229 -2.26 2.59 20.71
C VAL A 229 -2.73 3.38 21.93
N ALA A 230 -2.69 4.71 21.79
CA ALA A 230 -3.00 5.68 22.84
C ALA A 230 -4.52 5.88 23.03
N VAL A 231 -5.23 4.80 23.35
CA VAL A 231 -6.66 4.81 23.68
C VAL A 231 -6.88 4.83 25.20
N PRO A 232 -7.91 5.53 25.71
CA PRO A 232 -8.31 5.42 27.11
C PRO A 232 -8.74 3.98 27.44
N LYS A 233 -8.08 3.35 28.41
CA LYS A 233 -8.39 1.99 28.87
C LYS A 233 -9.04 2.08 30.24
N GLY A 234 -10.25 1.54 30.37
CA GLY A 234 -11.00 1.57 31.63
C GLY A 234 -10.64 0.40 32.55
N HIS A 235 -10.38 -0.75 31.94
CA HIS A 235 -10.04 -1.99 32.62
C HIS A 235 -8.89 -2.74 31.93
N ASP A 236 -8.59 -3.95 32.40
CA ASP A 236 -7.52 -4.80 31.87
C ASP A 236 -7.83 -5.22 30.43
N VAL A 237 -6.91 -4.92 29.51
CA VAL A 237 -7.03 -5.27 28.09
C VAL A 237 -6.50 -6.68 27.88
N VAL A 238 -7.39 -7.62 27.55
CA VAL A 238 -7.05 -9.04 27.41
C VAL A 238 -6.50 -9.34 26.02
N LEU A 239 -7.19 -8.87 24.98
CA LEU A 239 -6.86 -9.09 23.57
C LEU A 239 -7.08 -7.79 22.81
N MET A 240 -6.25 -7.55 21.80
CA MET A 240 -6.40 -6.44 20.87
C MET A 240 -6.03 -6.91 19.47
N ARG A 241 -6.76 -6.46 18.46
CA ARG A 241 -6.52 -6.71 17.04
C ARG A 241 -6.62 -5.44 16.22
N PRO A 242 -5.80 -5.30 15.16
CA PRO A 242 -5.96 -4.23 14.19
C PRO A 242 -7.08 -4.61 13.20
N LEU A 243 -7.69 -3.60 12.61
CA LEU A 243 -8.68 -3.72 11.55
C LEU A 243 -8.50 -2.51 10.63
N VAL A 244 -8.57 -2.69 9.32
CA VAL A 244 -8.51 -1.57 8.37
C VAL A 244 -9.79 -1.50 7.55
N LEU A 245 -10.36 -0.31 7.48
CA LEU A 245 -11.57 -0.01 6.74
C LEU A 245 -11.35 1.28 5.94
N ASP A 246 -11.40 1.17 4.61
CA ASP A 246 -11.21 2.27 3.66
C ASP A 246 -9.94 3.11 3.94
N GLY A 247 -8.82 2.41 4.16
CA GLY A 247 -7.52 3.01 4.46
C GLY A 247 -7.37 3.57 5.88
N ARG A 248 -8.41 3.46 6.72
CA ARG A 248 -8.38 3.92 8.11
C ARG A 248 -8.12 2.74 9.06
N LEU A 249 -7.12 2.89 9.94
CA LEU A 249 -6.79 1.91 10.97
C LEU A 249 -7.73 2.01 12.17
N TYR A 250 -8.18 0.86 12.64
CA TYR A 250 -8.96 0.63 13.85
C TYR A 250 -8.20 -0.30 14.78
N ALA A 251 -8.40 -0.10 16.09
CA ALA A 251 -8.02 -1.05 17.12
C ALA A 251 -9.31 -1.57 17.75
N VAL A 252 -9.47 -2.89 17.76
CA VAL A 252 -10.55 -3.59 18.45
C VAL A 252 -9.93 -4.34 19.61
N TRP A 253 -10.48 -4.18 20.82
CA TRP A 253 -9.96 -4.87 21.99
C TRP A 253 -11.07 -5.31 22.93
N VAL A 254 -10.73 -6.26 23.80
CA VAL A 254 -11.62 -6.72 24.86
C VAL A 254 -11.05 -6.28 26.19
N GLU A 255 -11.86 -5.53 26.95
CA GLU A 255 -11.61 -5.24 28.34
C GLU A 255 -12.30 -6.26 29.23
N ARG A 256 -11.59 -6.72 30.26
CA ARG A 256 -12.12 -7.58 31.31
C ARG A 256 -12.18 -6.81 32.62
N HIS A 257 -13.33 -6.85 33.27
CA HIS A 257 -13.51 -6.36 34.63
C HIS A 257 -14.26 -7.39 35.47
N ARG A 258 -14.27 -7.21 36.79
CA ARG A 258 -15.04 -8.06 37.70
C ARG A 258 -16.29 -7.33 38.14
N GLU A 259 -17.42 -8.02 38.05
CA GLU A 259 -18.72 -7.53 38.50
C GLU A 259 -19.20 -8.42 39.66
N GLN A 260 -19.80 -7.80 40.68
CA GLN A 260 -20.43 -8.50 41.80
C GLN A 260 -21.89 -8.80 41.43
N ARG A 261 -22.30 -10.07 41.48
CA ARG A 261 -23.69 -10.46 41.25
C ARG A 261 -24.18 -11.49 42.27
N PRO A 262 -25.50 -11.57 42.54
CA PRO A 262 -26.04 -12.59 43.42
C PRO A 262 -25.78 -13.99 42.84
N VAL A 263 -25.28 -14.90 43.68
CA VAL A 263 -25.14 -16.31 43.35
C VAL A 263 -26.52 -16.88 43.03
N PRO A 264 -26.69 -17.61 41.91
CA PRO A 264 -27.97 -18.24 41.59
C PRO A 264 -28.50 -19.09 42.75
N ALA A 265 -29.79 -19.02 43.03
CA ALA A 265 -30.41 -19.68 44.19
C ALA A 265 -30.15 -21.21 44.24
N ALA A 266 -29.90 -21.84 43.08
CA ALA A 266 -29.53 -23.26 42.98
C ALA A 266 -28.13 -23.59 43.53
N ARG A 267 -27.23 -22.60 43.64
CA ARG A 267 -25.86 -22.74 44.20
C ARG A 267 -25.66 -21.97 45.50
N ALA A 268 -26.59 -21.09 45.86
CA ALA A 268 -26.45 -20.26 47.04
C ALA A 268 -26.69 -21.07 48.32
N GLU A 269 -25.64 -21.29 49.12
CA GLU A 269 -25.75 -21.89 50.47
C GLU A 269 -26.53 -20.98 51.44
N VAL A 270 -26.49 -19.67 51.19
CA VAL A 270 -27.20 -18.64 51.97
C VAL A 270 -27.86 -17.63 51.02
N PRO A 271 -29.11 -17.21 51.25
CA PRO A 271 -29.75 -16.17 50.45
C PRO A 271 -28.94 -14.88 50.40
N GLY A 272 -28.71 -14.35 49.19
CA GLY A 272 -28.00 -13.08 48.98
C GLY A 272 -26.47 -13.17 48.92
N LEU A 273 -25.90 -14.39 48.92
CA LEU A 273 -24.48 -14.59 48.64
C LEU A 273 -24.10 -13.93 47.30
N GLN A 274 -23.02 -13.16 47.27
CA GLN A 274 -22.50 -12.52 46.06
C GLN A 274 -21.32 -13.32 45.51
N GLU A 275 -21.19 -13.39 44.19
CA GLU A 275 -20.01 -13.88 43.49
C GLU A 275 -19.40 -12.77 42.64
N GLU A 276 -18.07 -12.76 42.54
CA GLU A 276 -17.36 -11.98 41.53
C GLU A 276 -17.27 -12.76 40.25
N VAL A 277 -17.84 -12.21 39.18
CA VAL A 277 -17.80 -12.83 37.85
C VAL A 277 -17.08 -11.91 36.88
N PRO A 278 -16.12 -12.44 36.08
CA PRO A 278 -15.51 -11.68 35.00
C PRO A 278 -16.57 -11.30 33.96
N ARG A 279 -16.56 -10.04 33.56
CA ARG A 279 -17.34 -9.48 32.47
C ARG A 279 -16.41 -8.96 31.38
N TYR A 280 -16.84 -9.12 30.15
CA TYR A 280 -16.10 -8.69 28.98
C TYR A 280 -16.83 -7.57 28.25
N THR A 281 -16.06 -6.62 27.73
CA THR A 281 -16.58 -5.52 26.92
C THR A 281 -15.69 -5.37 25.71
N VAL A 282 -16.27 -5.49 24.52
CA VAL A 282 -15.60 -5.16 23.27
C VAL A 282 -15.56 -3.65 23.14
N LYS A 283 -14.40 -3.14 22.78
CA LYS A 283 -14.19 -1.74 22.44
C LYS A 283 -13.55 -1.61 21.07
N LEU A 284 -13.91 -0.54 20.38
CA LEU A 284 -13.37 -0.19 19.07
C LEU A 284 -13.04 1.31 19.06
N ALA A 285 -11.89 1.66 18.50
CA ALA A 285 -11.52 3.05 18.21
C ALA A 285 -10.78 3.11 16.88
N TYR A 286 -10.86 4.26 16.20
CA TYR A 286 -10.16 4.50 14.95
C TYR A 286 -9.06 5.53 15.12
N ARG A 287 -8.06 5.47 14.25
CA ARG A 287 -7.03 6.50 14.14
C ARG A 287 -7.48 7.59 13.18
N SER A 288 -7.33 8.85 13.56
CA SER A 288 -7.59 10.03 12.73
C SER A 288 -6.47 10.23 11.70
N LEU A 289 -6.70 11.11 10.73
CA LEU A 289 -5.68 11.51 9.75
C LEU A 289 -4.51 12.26 10.40
N GLU A 290 -4.77 12.97 11.50
CA GLU A 290 -3.74 13.63 12.34
C GLU A 290 -2.95 12.63 13.19
N GLY A 291 -3.45 11.40 13.30
CA GLY A 291 -2.79 10.31 13.98
C GLY A 291 -3.15 10.09 15.44
N THR A 292 -4.12 10.86 15.94
CA THR A 292 -4.76 10.65 17.25
C THR A 292 -5.80 9.54 17.19
N TRP A 293 -6.04 8.86 18.31
CA TRP A 293 -7.10 7.85 18.43
C TRP A 293 -8.41 8.48 18.86
N SER A 294 -9.53 7.98 18.33
CA SER A 294 -10.87 8.41 18.73
C SER A 294 -11.26 7.91 20.12
N VAL A 295 -12.35 8.47 20.66
CA VAL A 295 -12.99 7.94 21.86
C VAL A 295 -13.53 6.53 21.55
N PRO A 296 -13.29 5.54 22.43
CA PRO A 296 -13.75 4.18 22.19
C PRO A 296 -15.27 4.05 22.23
N MET A 297 -15.81 3.37 21.23
CA MET A 297 -17.13 2.75 21.32
C MET A 297 -17.04 1.50 22.18
N SER A 298 -18.06 1.20 22.97
CA SER A 298 -18.06 0.09 23.92
C SER A 298 -19.35 -0.74 23.79
N TYR A 299 -19.19 -2.06 23.75
CA TYR A 299 -20.27 -3.02 23.58
C TYR A 299 -20.07 -4.13 24.63
N ALA A 300 -21.02 -4.25 25.56
CA ALA A 300 -20.97 -5.27 26.60
C ALA A 300 -21.27 -6.63 25.98
N LEU A 301 -20.47 -7.65 26.33
CA LEU A 301 -20.69 -9.01 25.87
C LEU A 301 -21.60 -9.77 26.84
N GLU A 302 -22.41 -10.67 26.30
CA GLU A 302 -23.23 -11.60 27.07
C GLU A 302 -22.37 -12.66 27.76
N GLN A 303 -21.28 -13.10 27.11
CA GLN A 303 -20.33 -14.05 27.69
C GLN A 303 -19.72 -13.50 29.01
N ASP A 304 -19.75 -14.34 30.04
CA ASP A 304 -19.18 -14.06 31.36
C ASP A 304 -18.41 -15.27 31.91
N GLY A 305 -17.77 -15.11 33.07
CA GLY A 305 -16.97 -16.17 33.68
C GLY A 305 -15.50 -16.14 33.26
N ASP A 306 -14.68 -16.99 33.86
CA ASP A 306 -13.27 -17.10 33.49
C ASP A 306 -13.13 -17.93 32.20
N LEU A 307 -13.04 -17.24 31.07
CA LEU A 307 -12.82 -17.88 29.77
C LEU A 307 -11.36 -18.33 29.63
N GLN A 308 -11.16 -19.62 29.34
CA GLN A 308 -9.83 -20.15 29.03
C GLN A 308 -9.48 -19.88 27.56
N ASN A 309 -8.28 -19.36 27.31
CA ASN A 309 -7.73 -19.12 25.97
C ASN A 309 -8.62 -18.29 25.02
N PRO A 310 -9.20 -17.15 25.48
CA PRO A 310 -10.14 -16.38 24.67
C PRO A 310 -9.54 -15.99 23.31
N ARG A 311 -10.44 -15.83 22.34
CA ARG A 311 -10.15 -15.43 20.96
C ARG A 311 -11.00 -14.22 20.64
N LEU A 312 -10.34 -13.23 20.04
CA LEU A 312 -10.98 -12.05 19.47
C LEU A 312 -10.83 -12.16 17.96
N VAL A 313 -11.94 -12.03 17.24
CA VAL A 313 -12.03 -11.93 15.80
C VAL A 313 -12.46 -10.52 15.43
N ALA A 314 -11.86 -9.96 14.39
CA ALA A 314 -12.19 -8.64 13.87
C ALA A 314 -11.82 -8.60 12.38
N PHE A 315 -12.80 -8.34 11.52
CA PHE A 315 -12.61 -8.19 10.08
C PHE A 315 -13.66 -7.26 9.47
N VAL A 316 -13.39 -6.80 8.24
CA VAL A 316 -14.35 -6.03 7.44
C VAL A 316 -15.05 -6.99 6.48
N ASN A 317 -16.38 -6.97 6.48
CA ASN A 317 -17.13 -7.54 5.39
C ASN A 317 -17.26 -6.52 4.25
N GLU A 318 -16.78 -6.90 3.07
CA GLU A 318 -16.71 -6.06 1.86
C GLU A 318 -17.68 -6.47 0.75
N ALA A 319 -18.69 -7.28 1.07
CA ALA A 319 -19.74 -7.71 0.14
C ALA A 319 -20.39 -6.54 -0.61
N ASP A 320 -20.57 -5.43 0.09
CA ASP A 320 -21.02 -4.17 -0.49
C ASP A 320 -20.01 -3.04 -0.24
N PRO A 321 -19.30 -2.56 -1.28
CA PRO A 321 -18.36 -1.45 -1.16
C PRO A 321 -18.99 -0.17 -0.60
N GLN A 322 -20.30 0.03 -0.78
CA GLN A 322 -20.99 1.22 -0.28
C GLN A 322 -21.54 1.05 1.15
N ALA A 323 -21.59 -0.20 1.64
CA ALA A 323 -22.22 -0.53 2.90
C ALA A 323 -21.43 -1.57 3.71
N LYS A 324 -20.09 -1.51 3.65
CA LYS A 324 -19.17 -2.40 4.38
C LYS A 324 -19.53 -2.50 5.85
N LYS A 325 -19.34 -3.68 6.43
CA LYS A 325 -19.64 -3.95 7.85
C LYS A 325 -18.37 -4.27 8.62
N ILE A 326 -18.31 -3.83 9.87
CA ILE A 326 -17.29 -4.30 10.81
C ILE A 326 -17.87 -5.49 11.55
N VAL A 327 -17.19 -6.63 11.50
CA VAL A 327 -17.59 -7.86 12.18
C VAL A 327 -16.58 -8.18 13.26
N ILE A 328 -17.05 -8.36 14.48
CA ILE A 328 -16.26 -8.68 15.65
C ILE A 328 -16.81 -9.97 16.26
N GLY A 329 -15.92 -10.90 16.63
CA GLY A 329 -16.28 -12.14 17.30
C GLY A 329 -15.49 -12.33 18.58
N PHE A 330 -16.11 -12.92 19.60
CA PHE A 330 -15.44 -13.29 20.83
C PHE A 330 -15.82 -14.70 21.27
N THR A 331 -14.84 -15.55 21.57
CA THR A 331 -15.08 -16.95 21.96
C THR A 331 -13.99 -17.47 22.89
N ALA A 332 -14.30 -18.50 23.68
CA ALA A 332 -13.34 -19.17 24.56
C ALA A 332 -12.44 -20.16 23.82
N ILE A 333 -12.99 -21.09 23.01
CA ILE A 333 -12.23 -22.13 22.30
C ILE A 333 -12.94 -22.61 21.02
N LYS A 334 -12.20 -23.32 20.16
CA LYS A 334 -12.72 -24.02 18.97
C LYS A 334 -13.96 -24.87 19.29
N GLY A 335 -15.05 -24.64 18.56
CA GLY A 335 -16.32 -25.37 18.71
C GLY A 335 -17.28 -24.80 19.77
N THR A 336 -16.89 -23.74 20.49
CA THR A 336 -17.82 -22.98 21.32
C THR A 336 -18.44 -21.88 20.45
N PRO A 337 -19.76 -21.64 20.51
CA PRO A 337 -20.39 -20.53 19.80
C PRO A 337 -19.67 -19.23 20.13
N ALA A 338 -19.30 -18.49 19.09
CA ALA A 338 -18.72 -17.16 19.26
C ALA A 338 -19.86 -16.17 19.50
N GLU A 339 -19.67 -15.19 20.39
CA GLU A 339 -20.54 -14.02 20.42
C GLU A 339 -20.09 -13.08 19.30
N GLY A 340 -20.99 -12.82 18.36
CA GLY A 340 -20.76 -11.99 17.19
C GLY A 340 -21.38 -10.61 17.36
N LEU A 341 -20.71 -9.61 16.81
CA LEU A 341 -21.17 -8.22 16.74
C LEU A 341 -20.92 -7.71 15.32
N ALA A 342 -21.99 -7.29 14.63
CA ALA A 342 -21.89 -6.66 13.33
C ALA A 342 -22.31 -5.19 13.41
N LEU A 343 -21.47 -4.31 12.88
CA LEU A 343 -21.68 -2.86 12.89
C LEU A 343 -21.73 -2.31 11.46
N ASP A 344 -22.56 -1.30 11.24
CA ASP A 344 -22.47 -0.48 10.02
C ASP A 344 -21.34 0.55 10.09
N LEU A 345 -21.14 1.31 9.02
CA LEU A 345 -20.13 2.38 8.93
C LEU A 345 -20.35 3.54 9.92
N ARG A 346 -21.53 3.62 10.54
CA ARG A 346 -21.88 4.60 11.58
C ARG A 346 -21.81 4.00 12.97
N PHE A 347 -21.31 2.78 13.10
CA PHE A 347 -21.20 2.01 14.34
C PHE A 347 -22.54 1.62 14.98
N ASN A 348 -23.63 1.64 14.21
CA ASN A 348 -24.92 1.09 14.66
C ASN A 348 -24.83 -0.43 14.69
N VAL A 349 -25.35 -1.03 15.75
CA VAL A 349 -25.43 -2.48 15.91
C VAL A 349 -26.48 -3.03 14.95
N LEU A 350 -26.03 -3.87 14.01
CA LEU A 350 -26.89 -4.62 13.10
C LEU A 350 -27.22 -6.01 13.63
N PHE A 351 -26.28 -6.60 14.37
CA PHE A 351 -26.42 -7.89 15.02
C PHE A 351 -25.54 -7.91 16.27
N GLN A 352 -26.07 -8.47 17.36
CA GLN A 352 -25.30 -8.88 18.52
C GLN A 352 -25.94 -10.15 19.09
N GLY A 353 -25.17 -11.22 19.23
CA GLY A 353 -25.67 -12.48 19.75
C GLY A 353 -24.73 -13.64 19.49
N MET A 354 -25.14 -14.83 19.93
CA MET A 354 -24.36 -16.05 19.72
C MET A 354 -24.46 -16.52 18.27
N VAL A 355 -23.32 -16.92 17.72
CA VAL A 355 -23.14 -17.30 16.31
C VAL A 355 -23.09 -18.81 16.23
N GLU A 356 -24.01 -19.37 15.46
CA GLU A 356 -24.04 -20.80 15.16
C GLU A 356 -23.03 -21.14 14.04
N SER A 357 -22.48 -22.36 14.09
CA SER A 357 -21.43 -22.77 13.15
C SER A 357 -21.91 -22.98 11.72
N ASP A 358 -23.22 -23.16 11.52
CA ASP A 358 -23.90 -23.37 10.24
C ASP A 358 -24.55 -22.10 9.67
N GLY A 359 -24.47 -20.96 10.39
CA GLY A 359 -24.98 -19.67 9.90
C GLY A 359 -26.47 -19.41 10.17
N GLY A 360 -27.15 -20.22 10.98
CA GLY A 360 -28.51 -19.94 11.49
C GLY A 360 -29.62 -19.96 10.42
N ASP A 361 -30.65 -19.11 10.60
CA ASP A 361 -31.89 -19.05 9.81
C ASP A 361 -31.69 -18.58 8.35
N GLY A 362 -30.46 -18.21 7.97
CA GLY A 362 -30.06 -17.92 6.59
C GLY A 362 -30.11 -16.45 6.18
N THR A 363 -30.26 -15.50 7.11
CA THR A 363 -30.28 -14.07 6.77
C THR A 363 -28.90 -13.58 6.31
N LEU A 364 -28.84 -12.53 5.48
CA LEU A 364 -27.55 -11.95 5.06
C LEU A 364 -26.64 -11.56 6.23
N ILE A 365 -27.21 -11.00 7.32
CA ILE A 365 -26.39 -10.59 8.47
C ILE A 365 -25.78 -11.77 9.22
N GLU A 366 -26.51 -12.88 9.36
CA GLU A 366 -25.98 -14.11 9.97
C GLU A 366 -24.89 -14.74 9.12
N ARG A 367 -25.03 -14.73 7.79
CA ARG A 367 -23.97 -15.17 6.86
C ARG A 367 -22.73 -14.30 6.97
N ILE A 368 -22.88 -12.99 7.07
CA ILE A 368 -21.75 -12.08 7.31
C ILE A 368 -21.04 -12.42 8.62
N VAL A 369 -21.80 -12.69 9.67
CA VAL A 369 -21.28 -12.98 11.01
C VAL A 369 -20.67 -14.39 11.10
N SER A 370 -21.15 -15.37 10.32
CA SER A 370 -20.60 -16.74 10.28
C SER A 370 -19.13 -16.76 9.83
N GLY A 371 -18.69 -15.74 9.08
CA GLY A 371 -17.29 -15.52 8.71
C GLY A 371 -16.34 -15.40 9.90
N ILE A 372 -16.84 -15.18 11.13
CA ILE A 372 -16.05 -15.27 12.37
C ILE A 372 -15.36 -16.64 12.48
N ASN A 373 -16.05 -17.72 12.08
CA ASN A 373 -15.56 -19.09 12.22
C ASN A 373 -14.29 -19.35 11.40
N HIS A 374 -14.10 -18.64 10.29
CA HIS A 374 -12.89 -18.72 9.45
C HIS A 374 -11.62 -18.31 10.22
N PHE A 375 -11.75 -17.38 11.17
CA PHE A 375 -10.60 -16.80 11.88
C PHE A 375 -10.34 -17.42 13.27
N ILE A 376 -11.16 -18.40 13.70
CA ILE A 376 -10.96 -19.05 15.00
C ILE A 376 -9.72 -19.95 14.97
N GLU A 377 -9.49 -20.65 13.85
CA GLU A 377 -8.37 -21.57 13.66
C GLU A 377 -7.71 -21.39 12.29
N PRO A 378 -6.37 -21.23 12.22
CA PRO A 378 -5.45 -21.22 13.36
C PRO A 378 -5.46 -19.86 14.11
N PRO A 379 -5.31 -19.85 15.44
CA PRO A 379 -5.51 -18.64 16.26
C PRO A 379 -4.46 -17.55 16.05
N ASN A 380 -3.33 -17.93 15.47
CA ASN A 380 -2.21 -17.06 15.15
C ASN A 380 -2.23 -16.57 13.69
N GLY A 381 -3.29 -16.88 12.93
CA GLY A 381 -3.51 -16.34 11.60
C GLY A 381 -3.74 -14.83 11.63
N LEU A 382 -3.23 -14.15 10.62
CA LEU A 382 -3.58 -12.77 10.35
C LEU A 382 -5.02 -12.71 9.81
N HIS A 383 -5.82 -11.78 10.33
CA HIS A 383 -7.16 -11.57 9.80
C HIS A 383 -7.10 -10.74 8.52
N HIS A 384 -8.15 -10.79 7.73
CA HIS A 384 -8.25 -10.04 6.48
C HIS A 384 -9.72 -9.75 6.16
N PRO A 385 -10.02 -8.82 5.24
CA PRO A 385 -11.39 -8.62 4.78
C PRO A 385 -12.00 -9.90 4.21
N LEU A 386 -13.32 -10.01 4.25
CA LEU A 386 -14.07 -11.06 3.57
C LEU A 386 -15.19 -10.42 2.75
N ALA A 387 -15.35 -10.80 1.49
CA ALA A 387 -16.50 -10.38 0.70
C ALA A 387 -17.71 -11.31 0.88
N THR A 388 -17.48 -12.53 1.37
CA THR A 388 -18.52 -13.54 1.60
C THR A 388 -18.35 -14.14 3.02
N ASP A 389 -19.11 -15.17 3.34
CA ASP A 389 -19.01 -15.96 4.57
C ASP A 389 -17.76 -16.85 4.63
N ALA A 390 -17.03 -16.98 3.52
CA ALA A 390 -15.81 -17.76 3.38
C ALA A 390 -14.72 -16.98 2.63
N PRO A 391 -13.43 -17.33 2.76
CA PRO A 391 -12.40 -16.72 1.93
C PRO A 391 -12.64 -17.06 0.45
N MET A 392 -12.76 -16.02 -0.37
CA MET A 392 -12.91 -16.13 -1.82
C MET A 392 -12.00 -15.12 -2.50
N GLN A 393 -11.17 -15.58 -3.44
CA GLN A 393 -10.27 -14.74 -4.22
C GLN A 393 -10.77 -14.65 -5.66
N LEU A 394 -10.88 -13.42 -6.16
CA LEU A 394 -11.23 -13.10 -7.52
C LEU A 394 -9.96 -12.62 -8.24
N GLN A 395 -9.63 -13.22 -9.38
CA GLN A 395 -8.57 -12.74 -10.25
C GLN A 395 -9.18 -12.16 -11.52
N VAL A 396 -8.87 -10.89 -11.80
CA VAL A 396 -9.32 -10.17 -13.00
C VAL A 396 -8.08 -9.75 -13.78
N ARG A 397 -7.88 -10.33 -14.97
CA ARG A 397 -6.70 -10.07 -15.80
C ARG A 397 -7.11 -9.49 -17.14
N ASN A 398 -6.59 -8.31 -17.49
CA ASN A 398 -6.69 -7.82 -18.87
C ASN A 398 -5.81 -8.68 -19.78
N ASN A 399 -6.40 -9.27 -20.82
CA ASN A 399 -5.73 -10.12 -21.79
C ASN A 399 -5.76 -9.44 -23.17
N PRO A 400 -4.71 -8.69 -23.53
CA PRO A 400 -4.66 -7.95 -24.79
C PRO A 400 -4.56 -8.86 -26.04
N SER A 401 -4.34 -10.16 -25.85
CA SER A 401 -4.33 -11.18 -26.91
C SER A 401 -5.59 -12.05 -26.94
N GLY A 402 -6.60 -11.74 -26.12
CA GLY A 402 -7.83 -12.54 -26.03
C GLY A 402 -8.67 -12.48 -27.31
N GLU A 403 -9.47 -13.53 -27.57
CA GLU A 403 -10.29 -13.67 -28.79
C GLU A 403 -11.33 -12.56 -29.00
N ARG A 404 -11.64 -11.80 -27.94
CA ARG A 404 -12.65 -10.72 -27.96
C ARG A 404 -12.04 -9.32 -28.00
N VAL A 405 -10.72 -9.21 -28.15
CA VAL A 405 -10.03 -7.93 -28.26
C VAL A 405 -10.29 -7.33 -29.65
N ILE A 406 -10.60 -6.05 -29.66
CA ILE A 406 -10.54 -5.22 -30.87
C ILE A 406 -9.46 -4.18 -30.58
N ALA A 407 -8.33 -4.30 -31.30
CA ALA A 407 -7.22 -3.38 -31.15
C ALA A 407 -7.57 -2.03 -31.77
N GLY A 408 -7.39 -0.97 -31.00
CA GLY A 408 -7.62 0.39 -31.42
C GLY A 408 -7.03 1.43 -30.47
N PRO A 409 -7.17 2.72 -30.81
CA PRO A 409 -6.44 3.80 -30.15
C PRO A 409 -6.89 4.07 -28.71
N PHE A 410 -8.00 3.49 -28.25
CA PHE A 410 -8.61 3.81 -26.95
C PHE A 410 -8.67 2.62 -25.98
N ASN A 411 -8.02 1.49 -26.29
CA ASN A 411 -7.96 0.34 -25.37
C ASN A 411 -7.37 0.71 -23.98
N ASN A 412 -6.42 1.64 -23.92
CA ASN A 412 -5.83 2.13 -22.67
C ASN A 412 -6.78 3.00 -21.83
N ARG A 413 -7.91 3.42 -22.39
CA ARG A 413 -8.97 4.23 -21.75
C ARG A 413 -10.18 3.40 -21.34
N ILE A 414 -10.11 2.07 -21.41
CA ILE A 414 -11.20 1.16 -21.08
C ILE A 414 -10.75 0.25 -19.93
N TYR A 415 -11.60 0.12 -18.91
CA TYR A 415 -11.32 -0.66 -17.71
C TYR A 415 -12.53 -1.50 -17.31
N LEU A 416 -12.28 -2.52 -16.50
CA LEU A 416 -13.31 -3.34 -15.87
C LEU A 416 -13.18 -3.25 -14.35
N ASP A 417 -14.27 -2.91 -13.68
CA ASP A 417 -14.43 -3.11 -12.25
C ASP A 417 -15.23 -4.39 -12.04
N CYS A 418 -14.61 -5.40 -11.44
CA CYS A 418 -15.25 -6.66 -11.10
C CYS A 418 -14.88 -7.05 -9.67
N ARG A 419 -15.89 -7.31 -8.83
CA ARG A 419 -15.73 -7.62 -7.40
C ARG A 419 -16.68 -8.72 -6.94
N MET A 420 -16.32 -9.36 -5.84
CA MET A 420 -17.21 -10.29 -5.13
C MET A 420 -18.27 -9.51 -4.33
N GLY A 421 -19.48 -10.07 -4.25
CA GLY A 421 -20.56 -9.63 -3.39
C GLY A 421 -21.26 -10.80 -2.70
N LEU A 422 -22.09 -10.47 -1.71
CA LEU A 422 -22.91 -11.40 -0.94
C LEU A 422 -24.28 -10.76 -0.69
N ASP A 423 -25.34 -11.46 -1.05
CA ASP A 423 -26.73 -11.08 -0.75
C ASP A 423 -27.54 -12.27 -0.22
N ASP A 424 -28.84 -12.10 0.01
CA ASP A 424 -29.73 -13.16 0.50
C ASP A 424 -29.80 -14.39 -0.44
N SER A 425 -29.43 -14.25 -1.72
CA SER A 425 -29.46 -15.34 -2.70
C SER A 425 -28.13 -16.09 -2.78
N GLY A 426 -27.01 -15.47 -2.41
CA GLY A 426 -25.71 -16.13 -2.47
C GLY A 426 -24.52 -15.20 -2.72
N PRO A 427 -23.31 -15.77 -2.85
CA PRO A 427 -22.18 -15.05 -3.42
C PRO A 427 -22.44 -14.74 -4.91
N HIS A 428 -22.03 -13.57 -5.36
CA HIS A 428 -22.19 -13.13 -6.74
C HIS A 428 -21.03 -12.22 -7.18
N LEU A 429 -20.92 -11.94 -8.48
CA LEU A 429 -20.02 -10.94 -9.04
C LEU A 429 -20.74 -9.64 -9.33
N ARG A 430 -20.08 -8.53 -9.04
CA ARG A 430 -20.50 -7.17 -9.34
C ARG A 430 -19.60 -6.66 -10.46
N ILE A 431 -20.14 -6.48 -11.66
CA ILE A 431 -19.39 -6.22 -12.90
C ILE A 431 -19.82 -4.87 -13.50
N ARG A 432 -18.84 -4.02 -13.80
CA ARG A 432 -19.06 -2.71 -14.43
C ARG A 432 -17.93 -2.36 -15.40
N GLY A 433 -18.29 -1.93 -16.60
CA GLY A 433 -17.36 -1.35 -17.57
C GLY A 433 -17.13 0.13 -17.28
N LEU A 434 -15.88 0.57 -17.37
CA LEU A 434 -15.47 1.96 -17.12
C LEU A 434 -14.67 2.48 -18.32
N SER A 435 -14.77 3.78 -18.59
CA SER A 435 -13.86 4.48 -19.48
C SER A 435 -13.62 5.91 -19.02
N ASP A 436 -12.42 6.43 -19.22
CA ASP A 436 -12.06 7.83 -18.99
C ASP A 436 -11.84 8.60 -20.32
N LEU A 437 -12.35 8.06 -21.43
CA LEU A 437 -12.17 8.60 -22.77
C LEU A 437 -12.58 10.08 -22.85
N TRP A 438 -11.64 10.92 -23.30
CA TRP A 438 -11.85 12.33 -23.57
C TRP A 438 -11.47 12.66 -25.02
N LEU A 439 -12.46 13.03 -25.83
CA LEU A 439 -12.28 13.30 -27.26
C LEU A 439 -11.98 14.77 -27.60
N GLY A 440 -12.02 15.68 -26.62
CA GLY A 440 -11.64 17.09 -26.81
C GLY A 440 -12.65 17.96 -27.58
N TYR A 441 -13.81 17.43 -27.94
CA TYR A 441 -14.86 18.19 -28.63
C TYR A 441 -15.61 19.15 -27.71
N HIS A 442 -15.98 20.33 -28.22
CA HIS A 442 -16.79 21.32 -27.48
C HIS A 442 -18.22 20.85 -27.17
N GLN A 443 -18.73 19.87 -27.93
CA GLN A 443 -19.99 19.18 -27.64
C GLN A 443 -19.71 17.69 -27.38
N PRO A 444 -20.35 17.07 -26.38
CA PRO A 444 -20.13 15.67 -26.07
C PRO A 444 -20.55 14.78 -27.24
N TYR A 445 -19.65 13.92 -27.69
CA TYR A 445 -19.95 12.89 -28.68
C TYR A 445 -20.75 11.78 -27.99
N THR A 446 -21.98 11.54 -28.42
CA THR A 446 -22.75 10.38 -27.96
C THR A 446 -22.37 9.18 -28.81
N GLY A 447 -21.89 8.13 -28.17
CA GLY A 447 -21.66 6.87 -28.83
C GLY A 447 -21.95 5.67 -27.96
N ASP A 448 -21.80 4.51 -28.56
CA ASP A 448 -22.13 3.24 -27.95
C ASP A 448 -20.95 2.69 -27.14
N PHE A 449 -21.24 2.21 -25.92
CA PHE A 449 -20.31 1.53 -25.05
C PHE A 449 -20.88 0.16 -24.70
N VAL A 450 -20.18 -0.90 -25.11
CA VAL A 450 -20.66 -2.28 -25.02
C VAL A 450 -19.93 -3.01 -23.91
N ILE A 451 -20.67 -3.79 -23.14
CA ILE A 451 -20.14 -4.78 -22.21
C ILE A 451 -20.83 -6.12 -22.45
N ALA A 452 -20.05 -7.20 -22.44
CA ALA A 452 -20.57 -8.55 -22.63
C ALA A 452 -19.80 -9.56 -21.80
N ALA A 453 -20.51 -10.54 -21.25
CA ALA A 453 -19.94 -11.67 -20.52
C ALA A 453 -20.15 -12.98 -21.27
N TYR A 454 -19.13 -13.85 -21.20
CA TYR A 454 -19.08 -15.11 -21.91
C TYR A 454 -18.57 -16.22 -20.99
N ARG A 455 -19.07 -17.43 -21.21
CA ARG A 455 -18.57 -18.65 -20.59
C ARG A 455 -18.18 -19.63 -21.69
N GLY A 456 -16.88 -19.83 -21.84
CA GLY A 456 -16.32 -20.49 -23.04
C GLY A 456 -16.72 -19.73 -24.31
N GLN A 457 -17.42 -20.40 -25.22
CA GLN A 457 -17.90 -19.81 -26.48
C GLN A 457 -19.34 -19.28 -26.41
N THR A 458 -20.04 -19.47 -25.29
CA THR A 458 -21.43 -19.04 -25.11
C THR A 458 -21.48 -17.63 -24.53
N THR A 459 -22.22 -16.73 -25.17
CA THR A 459 -22.56 -15.42 -24.60
C THR A 459 -23.60 -15.59 -23.50
N LEU A 460 -23.30 -15.14 -22.29
CA LEU A 460 -24.27 -15.09 -21.20
C LEU A 460 -25.20 -13.89 -21.39
N TRP A 461 -24.60 -12.72 -21.63
CA TRP A 461 -25.31 -11.48 -21.90
C TRP A 461 -24.40 -10.47 -22.62
N GLU A 462 -25.00 -9.55 -23.36
CA GLU A 462 -24.34 -8.43 -24.04
C GLU A 462 -25.27 -7.23 -24.02
N VAL A 463 -24.76 -6.07 -23.60
CA VAL A 463 -25.54 -4.84 -23.45
C VAL A 463 -24.77 -3.67 -24.04
N THR A 464 -25.50 -2.85 -24.80
CA THR A 464 -24.99 -1.62 -25.41
C THR A 464 -25.57 -0.40 -24.72
N TYR A 465 -24.72 0.51 -24.27
CA TYR A 465 -25.09 1.77 -23.63
C TYR A 465 -24.76 2.94 -24.56
N SER A 466 -25.78 3.68 -24.98
CA SER A 466 -25.56 4.95 -25.70
C SER A 466 -25.37 6.08 -24.68
N ARG A 467 -24.14 6.59 -24.57
CA ARG A 467 -23.76 7.61 -23.56
C ARG A 467 -22.91 8.72 -24.21
N PRO A 468 -23.04 9.98 -23.76
CA PRO A 468 -22.11 11.04 -24.13
C PRO A 468 -20.73 10.80 -23.51
N PHE A 469 -19.67 10.84 -24.32
CA PHE A 469 -18.27 10.78 -23.87
C PHE A 469 -17.78 12.18 -23.50
N ASN A 470 -17.38 12.35 -22.24
CA ASN A 470 -16.71 13.56 -21.75
C ASN A 470 -15.88 13.25 -20.49
N GLY A 471 -15.02 12.24 -20.56
CA GLY A 471 -14.28 11.70 -19.42
C GLY A 471 -14.91 10.43 -18.88
N LYS A 472 -15.18 10.39 -17.56
CA LYS A 472 -15.66 9.17 -16.89
C LYS A 472 -17.04 8.72 -17.39
N VAL A 473 -17.07 7.59 -18.10
CA VAL A 473 -18.27 6.87 -18.51
C VAL A 473 -18.29 5.51 -17.81
N GLU A 474 -19.46 5.10 -17.35
CA GLU A 474 -19.67 3.84 -16.64
C GLU A 474 -20.91 3.14 -17.20
N THR A 475 -20.86 1.81 -17.27
CA THR A 475 -22.06 0.99 -17.51
C THR A 475 -22.90 0.90 -16.24
N ASP A 476 -24.15 0.44 -16.37
CA ASP A 476 -24.89 0.00 -15.19
C ASP A 476 -24.19 -1.21 -14.56
N LEU A 477 -24.47 -1.45 -13.26
CA LEU A 477 -23.92 -2.59 -12.53
C LEU A 477 -24.63 -3.88 -12.95
N HIS A 478 -23.87 -4.87 -13.42
CA HIS A 478 -24.35 -6.22 -13.67
C HIS A 478 -24.04 -7.12 -12.48
N ILE A 479 -25.02 -7.94 -12.09
CA ILE A 479 -24.88 -8.93 -11.01
C ILE A 479 -24.95 -10.32 -11.65
N GLU A 480 -23.85 -11.06 -11.53
CA GLU A 480 -23.75 -12.44 -12.03
C GLU A 480 -23.69 -13.40 -10.84
N PRO A 481 -24.70 -14.26 -10.62
CA PRO A 481 -24.67 -15.26 -9.56
C PRO A 481 -23.46 -16.18 -9.70
N LEU A 482 -22.83 -16.53 -8.57
CA LEU A 482 -21.69 -17.44 -8.57
C LEU A 482 -22.18 -18.88 -8.37
N GLU A 483 -22.87 -19.43 -9.37
CA GLU A 483 -23.42 -20.80 -9.32
C GLU A 483 -22.29 -21.83 -9.27
N ASP A 484 -21.32 -21.70 -10.19
CA ASP A 484 -20.12 -22.52 -10.29
C ASP A 484 -18.91 -21.59 -10.48
N ARG A 485 -17.76 -21.92 -9.87
CA ARG A 485 -16.50 -21.15 -9.96
C ARG A 485 -15.83 -21.25 -11.35
N GLU A 486 -16.63 -21.38 -12.40
CA GLU A 486 -16.16 -21.48 -13.78
C GLU A 486 -15.57 -20.14 -14.24
N PRO A 487 -14.48 -20.16 -15.03
CA PRO A 487 -13.93 -18.95 -15.62
C PRO A 487 -14.95 -18.19 -16.46
N LEU A 488 -14.96 -16.87 -16.29
CA LEU A 488 -15.82 -15.94 -17.02
C LEU A 488 -14.94 -15.00 -17.83
N VAL A 489 -15.31 -14.74 -19.09
CA VAL A 489 -14.67 -13.71 -19.91
C VAL A 489 -15.59 -12.52 -19.98
N VAL A 490 -15.09 -11.33 -19.68
CA VAL A 490 -15.83 -10.07 -19.88
C VAL A 490 -15.09 -9.22 -20.90
N SER A 491 -15.83 -8.70 -21.87
CA SER A 491 -15.30 -7.74 -22.83
C SER A 491 -16.01 -6.41 -22.69
N VAL A 492 -15.27 -5.31 -22.82
CA VAL A 492 -15.78 -3.94 -22.67
C VAL A 492 -15.16 -3.08 -23.75
N GLY A 493 -15.95 -2.21 -24.40
CA GLY A 493 -15.38 -1.27 -25.36
C GLY A 493 -16.37 -0.54 -26.25
N PHE A 494 -15.83 0.15 -27.25
CA PHE A 494 -16.58 0.92 -28.23
C PHE A 494 -16.71 0.11 -29.52
N PRO A 495 -17.93 -0.15 -30.02
CA PRO A 495 -18.16 -0.93 -31.23
C PRO A 495 -18.03 -0.09 -32.51
N GLU A 496 -18.08 1.23 -32.41
CA GLU A 496 -18.10 2.15 -33.56
C GLU A 496 -16.77 2.18 -34.31
N GLU A 497 -16.80 2.23 -35.64
CA GLU A 497 -15.59 2.18 -36.48
C GLU A 497 -14.54 3.25 -36.11
N VAL A 498 -14.99 4.46 -35.76
CA VAL A 498 -14.11 5.60 -35.42
C VAL A 498 -13.47 5.45 -34.04
N LEU A 499 -14.16 4.81 -33.11
CA LEU A 499 -13.73 4.62 -31.72
C LEU A 499 -13.29 3.17 -31.44
N THR A 500 -13.22 2.33 -32.47
CA THR A 500 -13.22 0.87 -32.33
C THR A 500 -12.10 0.41 -31.41
N SER A 501 -12.44 -0.06 -30.23
CA SER A 501 -11.49 -0.47 -29.19
C SER A 501 -12.26 -1.33 -28.20
N ARG A 502 -11.88 -2.60 -28.02
CA ARG A 502 -12.50 -3.53 -27.08
C ARG A 502 -11.44 -4.28 -26.30
N ASN A 503 -11.52 -4.21 -24.97
CA ASN A 503 -10.67 -4.96 -24.05
C ASN A 503 -11.33 -6.29 -23.71
N HIS A 504 -10.50 -7.26 -23.32
CA HIS A 504 -10.87 -8.61 -22.93
C HIS A 504 -10.29 -8.87 -21.55
N TYR A 505 -11.14 -9.32 -20.61
CA TYR A 505 -10.75 -9.61 -19.23
C TYR A 505 -11.09 -11.05 -18.91
N ASP A 506 -10.07 -11.80 -18.49
CA ASP A 506 -10.21 -13.12 -17.91
C ASP A 506 -10.53 -12.98 -16.42
N ILE A 507 -11.71 -13.47 -16.03
CA ILE A 507 -12.15 -13.55 -14.63
C ILE A 507 -12.03 -15.00 -14.21
N THR A 508 -11.16 -15.27 -13.25
CA THR A 508 -10.87 -16.62 -12.77
C THR A 508 -10.95 -16.70 -11.26
N PHE A 509 -11.26 -17.89 -10.78
CA PHE A 509 -11.31 -18.25 -9.37
C PHE A 509 -10.23 -19.30 -9.12
N PRO A 510 -9.13 -18.94 -8.44
CA PRO A 510 -8.15 -19.92 -8.03
C PRO A 510 -8.84 -21.06 -7.26
N ALA A 511 -8.41 -22.29 -7.51
CA ALA A 511 -8.99 -23.49 -6.88
C ALA A 511 -8.90 -23.44 -5.33
N SER A 512 -7.93 -22.70 -4.80
CA SER A 512 -7.75 -22.44 -3.37
C SER A 512 -7.27 -21.00 -3.14
N VAL A 513 -7.84 -20.31 -2.15
CA VAL A 513 -7.28 -19.07 -1.62
C VAL A 513 -6.04 -19.43 -0.80
N PRO A 514 -4.88 -18.77 -1.00
CA PRO A 514 -3.71 -18.99 -0.16
C PRO A 514 -4.08 -18.81 1.32
N ALA A 515 -3.55 -19.66 2.20
CA ALA A 515 -3.76 -19.45 3.62
C ALA A 515 -3.14 -18.11 4.05
N ALA A 516 -3.80 -17.39 4.96
CA ALA A 516 -3.21 -16.18 5.52
C ALA A 516 -1.89 -16.51 6.25
N PRO A 517 -0.85 -15.66 6.13
CA PRO A 517 0.36 -15.77 6.93
C PRO A 517 0.09 -15.89 8.43
N LEU A 518 1.03 -16.51 9.14
CA LEU A 518 0.89 -16.85 10.56
C LEU A 518 1.92 -16.10 11.42
N LEU A 519 1.53 -15.79 12.66
CA LEU A 519 2.46 -15.35 13.70
C LEU A 519 2.99 -16.56 14.48
N VAL A 520 4.28 -16.82 14.40
CA VAL A 520 4.90 -17.98 15.06
C VAL A 520 5.87 -17.51 16.13
N THR A 521 5.93 -18.26 17.24
CA THR A 521 6.94 -18.04 18.28
C THR A 521 7.88 -19.23 18.36
N SER A 522 9.18 -18.97 18.50
CA SER A 522 10.20 -20.00 18.64
C SER A 522 11.35 -19.46 19.49
N ARG A 523 11.64 -20.12 20.62
CA ARG A 523 12.74 -19.77 21.55
C ARG A 523 12.77 -18.26 21.91
N GLY A 524 11.61 -17.67 22.16
CA GLY A 524 11.43 -16.23 22.48
C GLY A 524 11.39 -15.29 21.26
N GLY A 525 11.81 -15.75 20.08
CA GLY A 525 11.65 -15.00 18.84
C GLY A 525 10.20 -15.02 18.35
N HIS A 526 9.73 -13.91 17.82
CA HIS A 526 8.46 -13.75 17.12
C HIS A 526 8.72 -13.62 15.63
N PHE A 527 7.96 -14.35 14.82
CA PHE A 527 8.15 -14.44 13.39
C PHE A 527 6.82 -14.29 12.66
N LEU A 528 6.87 -13.66 11.49
CA LEU A 528 5.85 -13.76 10.46
C LEU A 528 6.23 -14.94 9.54
N ASP A 529 5.42 -15.99 9.50
CA ASP A 529 5.56 -17.11 8.57
C ASP A 529 4.77 -16.81 7.28
N LEU A 530 5.52 -16.53 6.22
CA LEU A 530 5.06 -16.26 4.86
C LEU A 530 5.03 -17.53 3.99
N GLY A 531 5.24 -18.72 4.57
CA GLY A 531 5.30 -19.97 3.81
C GLY A 531 4.06 -20.25 2.96
N SER A 532 2.89 -19.75 3.37
CA SER A 532 1.64 -19.86 2.60
C SER A 532 1.62 -19.03 1.32
N LEU A 533 2.52 -18.05 1.18
CA LEU A 533 2.64 -17.22 -0.01
C LEU A 533 3.47 -17.90 -1.11
N GLY A 534 4.20 -18.98 -0.81
CA GLY A 534 4.99 -19.71 -1.81
C GLY A 534 6.15 -18.90 -2.41
N LEU A 535 6.69 -17.94 -1.66
CA LEU A 535 7.84 -17.13 -2.07
C LEU A 535 9.12 -17.98 -2.15
N LYS A 536 10.09 -17.55 -2.96
CA LYS A 536 11.41 -18.20 -3.05
C LYS A 536 12.38 -17.47 -2.13
N GLY A 537 13.14 -18.20 -1.31
CA GLY A 537 14.14 -17.58 -0.41
C GLY A 537 13.59 -16.94 0.86
N LEU A 538 12.31 -16.53 0.92
CA LEU A 538 11.70 -15.91 2.11
C LEU A 538 10.55 -16.72 2.71
N ARG A 539 10.79 -17.32 3.88
CA ARG A 539 9.72 -17.95 4.68
C ARG A 539 9.42 -17.18 5.96
N TYR A 540 10.44 -16.82 6.74
CA TYR A 540 10.24 -16.21 8.05
C TYR A 540 10.83 -14.81 8.09
N VAL A 541 10.05 -13.85 8.59
CA VAL A 541 10.58 -12.52 8.97
C VAL A 541 10.52 -12.39 10.48
N ARG A 542 11.68 -12.19 11.11
CA ARG A 542 11.77 -11.95 12.56
C ARG A 542 11.20 -10.56 12.90
N LEU A 543 10.34 -10.49 13.91
CA LEU A 543 9.57 -9.29 14.29
C LEU A 543 10.08 -8.61 15.58
N ASN A 544 10.85 -9.32 16.41
CA ASN A 544 11.44 -8.82 17.64
C ASN A 544 12.96 -9.08 17.68
N THR A 545 13.70 -8.50 18.63
CA THR A 545 15.07 -8.95 18.90
C THR A 545 15.32 -9.18 20.38
N LEU A 546 16.07 -10.24 20.68
CA LEU A 546 16.37 -10.75 22.01
C LEU A 546 17.67 -10.21 22.60
N PHE A 547 18.52 -9.58 21.79
CA PHE A 547 19.83 -9.09 22.22
C PHE A 547 19.86 -7.58 22.49
N ALA A 548 18.72 -6.87 22.49
CA ALA A 548 18.71 -5.43 22.73
C ALA A 548 19.35 -5.04 24.08
N LYS A 549 19.17 -5.87 25.12
CA LYS A 549 19.83 -5.70 26.43
C LYS A 549 21.36 -5.77 26.36
N GLU A 550 21.89 -6.63 25.49
CA GLU A 550 23.33 -6.74 25.26
C GLU A 550 23.87 -5.47 24.59
N LEU A 551 23.12 -4.87 23.65
CA LEU A 551 23.49 -3.58 23.06
C LEU A 551 23.52 -2.46 24.11
N VAL A 552 22.50 -2.39 24.97
CA VAL A 552 22.45 -1.43 26.09
C VAL A 552 23.64 -1.62 27.01
N ALA A 553 23.94 -2.87 27.41
CA ALA A 553 25.08 -3.19 28.28
C ALA A 553 26.42 -2.74 27.67
N ARG A 554 26.63 -2.97 26.37
CA ARG A 554 27.85 -2.52 25.66
C ARG A 554 27.94 -1.00 25.59
N ALA A 555 26.83 -0.31 25.34
CA ALA A 555 26.79 1.15 25.32
C ALA A 555 27.09 1.79 26.68
N MET A 556 26.70 1.13 27.78
CA MET A 556 27.06 1.55 29.14
C MET A 556 28.56 1.42 29.41
N VAL A 557 29.25 0.47 28.78
CA VAL A 557 30.71 0.34 28.88
C VAL A 557 31.39 1.48 28.11
N SER A 558 31.13 1.59 26.80
CA SER A 558 31.64 2.69 25.96
C SER A 558 31.02 2.68 24.57
N VAL A 559 31.17 3.80 23.85
CA VAL A 559 30.84 3.87 22.41
C VAL A 559 31.65 2.85 21.60
N ASP A 560 32.93 2.65 21.93
CA ASP A 560 33.82 1.72 21.23
C ASP A 560 33.37 0.25 21.39
N ALA A 561 32.88 -0.12 22.58
CA ALA A 561 32.33 -1.45 22.84
C ALA A 561 31.04 -1.69 22.04
N LEU A 562 30.14 -0.70 22.00
CA LEU A 562 28.89 -0.78 21.22
C LEU A 562 29.17 -0.91 19.72
N LEU A 563 30.06 -0.08 19.16
CA LEU A 563 30.33 -0.05 17.71
C LEU A 563 31.38 -1.07 17.26
N SER A 564 31.85 -1.94 18.15
CA SER A 564 32.80 -2.99 17.81
C SER A 564 32.26 -3.96 16.75
N TRP A 565 33.17 -4.56 15.98
CA TRP A 565 32.84 -5.58 14.98
C TRP A 565 32.07 -6.76 15.60
N ASP A 566 32.48 -7.19 16.81
CA ASP A 566 31.85 -8.27 17.56
C ASP A 566 30.40 -7.96 17.95
N THR A 567 29.98 -6.68 18.02
CA THR A 567 28.57 -6.32 18.28
C THR A 567 27.68 -6.59 17.07
N GLN A 568 28.19 -6.37 15.86
CA GLN A 568 27.44 -6.70 14.64
C GLN A 568 27.30 -8.22 14.43
N HIS A 569 28.15 -9.00 15.10
CA HIS A 569 28.16 -10.47 15.07
C HIS A 569 27.45 -11.10 16.27
N ILE A 570 26.68 -10.32 17.04
CA ILE A 570 25.82 -10.90 18.07
C ILE A 570 24.84 -11.86 17.39
N GLU A 571 24.92 -13.12 17.81
CA GLU A 571 24.05 -14.16 17.29
C GLU A 571 22.68 -14.09 17.96
N GLU A 572 21.65 -14.34 17.17
CA GLU A 572 20.29 -14.48 17.60
C GLU A 572 19.78 -15.92 17.40
N THR A 573 18.65 -16.25 18.03
CA THR A 573 18.08 -17.59 17.91
C THR A 573 17.76 -17.96 16.45
N GLY A 574 17.84 -19.25 16.13
CA GLY A 574 17.51 -19.73 14.80
C GLY A 574 16.06 -19.49 14.41
N LEU A 575 15.78 -19.62 13.11
CA LEU A 575 14.43 -19.58 12.56
C LEU A 575 13.59 -20.73 13.14
N PRO A 576 12.24 -20.64 13.11
CA PRO A 576 11.39 -21.73 13.58
C PRO A 576 11.69 -23.05 12.86
N GLY A 577 11.99 -24.09 13.64
CA GLY A 577 12.37 -25.42 13.13
C GLY A 577 13.87 -25.56 12.80
N GLU A 578 14.63 -24.47 12.81
CA GLU A 578 16.07 -24.48 12.56
C GLU A 578 16.87 -24.38 13.87
N GLY A 579 17.98 -25.13 13.93
CA GLY A 579 18.90 -25.09 15.06
C GLY A 579 20.01 -24.04 14.93
N VAL A 580 20.21 -23.53 13.72
CA VAL A 580 21.32 -22.63 13.36
C VAL A 580 20.98 -21.23 13.82
N LYS A 581 21.87 -20.64 14.62
CA LYS A 581 21.74 -19.24 15.04
C LYS A 581 21.93 -18.31 13.84
N GLN A 582 21.23 -17.19 13.87
CA GLN A 582 21.28 -16.18 12.81
C GLN A 582 22.10 -14.99 13.28
N LEU A 583 22.78 -14.31 12.37
CA LEU A 583 23.40 -13.01 12.69
C LEU A 583 22.33 -11.92 12.76
N MET A 584 22.74 -10.73 13.17
CA MET A 584 21.89 -9.53 13.14
C MET A 584 21.31 -9.31 11.74
N ASP A 585 19.98 -9.23 11.67
CA ASP A 585 19.26 -9.11 10.40
C ASP A 585 19.07 -7.63 10.00
N PHE A 586 19.98 -7.14 9.15
CA PHE A 586 19.92 -5.79 8.58
C PHE A 586 18.82 -5.60 7.52
N HIS A 587 18.17 -6.68 7.08
CA HIS A 587 17.13 -6.69 6.05
C HIS A 587 15.73 -6.88 6.61
N GLY A 588 15.59 -7.31 7.88
CA GLY A 588 14.30 -7.60 8.52
C GLY A 588 13.60 -6.42 9.19
N ALA A 589 12.61 -6.75 10.03
CA ALA A 589 11.67 -5.79 10.62
C ALA A 589 12.32 -4.73 11.56
N ASN A 590 13.51 -5.03 12.09
CA ASN A 590 14.30 -4.14 12.93
C ASN A 590 15.55 -3.59 12.20
N GLY A 591 15.77 -3.97 10.93
CA GLY A 591 16.97 -3.61 10.16
C GLY A 591 17.21 -2.11 10.07
N ARG A 592 16.14 -1.28 10.06
CA ARG A 592 16.26 0.18 10.08
C ARG A 592 17.02 0.69 11.30
N TYR A 593 16.77 0.12 12.48
CA TYR A 593 17.46 0.50 13.72
C TYR A 593 18.92 0.07 13.71
N PHE A 594 19.22 -1.09 13.12
CA PHE A 594 20.60 -1.56 12.98
C PHE A 594 21.40 -0.69 11.99
N TRP A 595 20.82 -0.35 10.83
CA TRP A 595 21.41 0.62 9.91
C TRP A 595 21.62 1.99 10.54
N GLU A 596 20.67 2.44 11.38
CA GLU A 596 20.85 3.65 12.16
C GLU A 596 22.02 3.56 13.14
N LEU A 597 22.08 2.48 13.91
CA LEU A 597 23.09 2.30 14.95
C LEU A 597 24.52 2.16 14.40
N PHE A 598 24.70 1.37 13.34
CA PHE A 598 26.02 0.98 12.84
C PHE A 598 26.51 1.79 11.64
N PHE A 599 25.63 2.52 10.95
CA PHE A 599 26.01 3.35 9.82
C PHE A 599 25.59 4.81 10.00
N HIS A 600 24.30 5.10 10.19
CA HIS A 600 23.83 6.49 10.16
C HIS A 600 24.24 7.32 11.37
N ILE A 601 24.30 6.74 12.58
CA ILE A 601 24.77 7.44 13.78
C ILE A 601 26.26 7.76 13.67
N PRO A 602 27.16 6.80 13.36
CA PRO A 602 28.56 7.10 13.10
C PRO A 602 28.75 8.16 12.00
N HIS A 603 28.00 8.06 10.90
CA HIS A 603 28.01 9.04 9.83
C HIS A 603 27.55 10.43 10.30
N ALA A 604 26.50 10.52 11.10
CA ALA A 604 26.01 11.78 11.66
C ALA A 604 27.05 12.46 12.57
N VAL A 605 27.72 11.68 13.42
CA VAL A 605 28.81 12.18 14.28
C VAL A 605 29.98 12.65 13.44
N ALA A 606 30.42 11.88 12.43
CA ALA A 606 31.52 12.26 11.55
C ALA A 606 31.20 13.53 10.76
N TRP A 607 30.00 13.62 10.19
CA TRP A 607 29.51 14.79 9.47
C TRP A 607 29.57 16.06 10.34
N ARG A 608 29.18 15.95 11.61
CA ARG A 608 29.19 17.07 12.57
C ARG A 608 30.56 17.38 13.17
N LEU A 609 31.53 16.47 13.07
CA LEU A 609 32.93 16.78 13.40
C LEU A 609 33.61 17.52 12.23
N HIS A 610 33.12 17.32 11.01
CA HIS A 610 33.66 17.95 9.80
C HIS A 610 33.08 19.34 9.51
N ASN A 611 31.78 19.51 9.75
CA ASN A 611 31.03 20.76 9.57
C ASN A 611 30.78 21.42 10.92
#